data_AF-A0A9Q9XHL2-F1
#
_entry.id   AF-A0A9Q9XHL2-F1
#
_cell.length_a   1.000
_cell.length_b   1.000
_cell.length_c   1.000
_cell.angle_alpha   90.00
_cell.angle_beta   90.00
_cell.angle_gamma   90.00
#
_symmetry.space_group_name_H-M   'P 1'
#
loop_
_entity.id
_entity.type
_entity.pdbx_description
1 polymer ?
#
loop_
_entity_poly.entity_id
_entity_poly.type
_entity_poly.pdbx_seq_one_letter_code
_entity_poly.pdbx_strand_id
1 'polypeptide(L)'
;MEKIMLFCVFSYLIIQISSSGLSEHDVTLLRFRLNENITLNCSINDQFTYRFEMAWYHQNPESGRLTLLLSAKNWPSLHIQYSQNNRMRVHGDVESNTASLDIIGLTESDSGLYFCAIVHSILYFDKPIRLVMEDKLTDREDKVQSVTDPSVDDKIPDASEHNVTLLRFQLNETITLNCSMTHTYEIAWYHQDPESGRLTLLIFAIGRRKEIYLINQNTRVTVKADIRSNTVSLIITGLMESDSGLYFCGTRSATSDMYFEKPIRLQIEDKLTDREDKVHSDFEEQK
;
A
#
# COMPACT_ATOMS: atom_id res chain seq x y z
N MET A 1 52.49 -37.80 19.95
CA MET A 1 51.94 -39.17 19.89
C MET A 1 50.46 -39.05 20.27
N GLU A 2 49.61 -38.84 19.27
CA GLU A 2 48.76 -39.90 18.64
C GLU A 2 47.72 -40.46 19.62
N LYS A 3 46.48 -39.97 19.51
CA LYS A 3 45.35 -40.57 18.76
C LYS A 3 44.77 -41.81 19.44
N ILE A 4 43.58 -41.66 20.03
CA ILE A 4 42.56 -42.70 19.96
C ILE A 4 41.29 -42.06 19.37
N MET A 5 40.96 -42.54 18.19
CA MET A 5 39.75 -42.25 17.43
C MET A 5 38.58 -43.03 18.02
N LEU A 6 37.44 -42.39 18.23
CA LEU A 6 36.15 -43.07 18.38
C LEU A 6 35.29 -42.68 17.18
N PHE A 7 35.10 -43.65 16.28
CA PHE A 7 34.22 -43.57 15.14
C PHE A 7 32.76 -43.67 15.61
N CYS A 8 32.03 -42.55 15.54
CA CYS A 8 30.58 -42.61 15.40
C CYS A 8 30.24 -42.37 13.93
N VAL A 9 29.72 -43.42 13.30
CA VAL A 9 29.20 -43.40 11.93
C VAL A 9 27.92 -42.57 11.93
N PHE A 10 28.01 -41.28 11.59
CA PHE A 10 26.84 -40.50 11.19
C PHE A 10 26.85 -40.42 9.66
N SER A 11 25.88 -41.12 9.07
CA SER A 11 25.50 -41.02 7.68
C SER A 11 25.44 -39.55 7.23
N TYR A 12 26.19 -39.20 6.18
CA TYR A 12 25.96 -37.97 5.42
C TYR A 12 24.60 -38.08 4.75
N LEU A 13 23.54 -37.72 5.45
CA LEU A 13 22.35 -37.21 4.80
C LEU A 13 22.66 -35.73 4.52
N ILE A 14 23.07 -35.43 3.29
CA ILE A 14 22.95 -34.08 2.77
C ILE A 14 21.45 -33.80 2.83
N ILE A 15 21.01 -33.12 3.88
CA ILE A 15 19.69 -32.50 3.89
C ILE A 15 19.82 -31.40 2.85
N GLN A 16 19.45 -31.70 1.62
CA GLN A 16 19.00 -30.65 0.73
C GLN A 16 17.77 -30.07 1.41
N ILE A 17 17.97 -28.96 2.12
CA ILE A 17 16.90 -28.02 2.36
C ILE A 17 16.61 -27.45 0.97
N SER A 18 15.77 -28.15 0.22
CA SER A 18 15.04 -27.51 -0.86
C SER A 18 14.25 -26.40 -0.16
N SER A 19 14.74 -25.17 -0.28
CA SER A 19 13.91 -24.00 -0.12
C SER A 19 12.81 -24.12 -1.16
N SER A 20 11.74 -24.84 -0.82
CA SER A 20 10.45 -24.65 -1.45
C SER A 20 10.02 -23.27 -0.98
N GLY A 21 10.40 -22.26 -1.77
CA GLY A 21 10.11 -20.87 -1.49
C GLY A 21 8.65 -20.74 -1.05
N LEU A 22 8.48 -20.42 0.23
CA LEU A 22 7.28 -19.75 0.70
C LEU A 22 7.14 -18.52 -0.21
N SER A 23 6.01 -18.42 -0.90
CA SER A 23 5.68 -17.31 -1.81
C SER A 23 5.93 -15.96 -1.14
N GLU A 24 7.12 -15.38 -1.34
CA GLU A 24 7.59 -14.21 -0.56
C GLU A 24 7.16 -12.87 -1.15
N HIS A 25 6.36 -12.82 -2.22
CA HIS A 25 5.85 -11.55 -2.74
C HIS A 25 4.34 -11.59 -2.99
N ASP A 26 3.59 -11.04 -2.03
CA ASP A 26 2.14 -10.79 -2.10
C ASP A 26 1.79 -9.57 -3.00
N VAL A 27 2.73 -9.20 -3.88
CA VAL A 27 2.64 -8.10 -4.86
C VAL A 27 3.01 -8.65 -6.23
N THR A 28 2.22 -8.33 -7.25
CA THR A 28 2.54 -8.72 -8.63
C THR A 28 3.44 -7.67 -9.26
N LEU A 29 4.70 -7.99 -9.57
CA LEU A 29 5.61 -7.08 -10.24
C LEU A 29 5.51 -7.22 -11.77
N LEU A 30 5.19 -6.12 -12.45
CA LEU A 30 5.20 -6.00 -13.90
C LEU A 30 6.18 -4.91 -14.33
N ARG A 31 6.91 -5.18 -15.42
CA ARG A 31 7.86 -4.25 -16.02
C ARG A 31 7.41 -3.83 -17.41
N PHE A 32 7.70 -2.61 -17.81
CA PHE A 32 7.29 -2.08 -19.11
C PHE A 32 8.32 -1.12 -19.71
N ARG A 33 8.25 -0.90 -21.02
CA ARG A 33 9.01 0.14 -21.73
C ARG A 33 8.09 1.24 -22.23
N LEU A 34 8.67 2.42 -22.48
CA LEU A 34 7.95 3.57 -23.03
C LEU A 34 7.15 3.21 -24.28
N ASN A 35 5.91 3.69 -24.32
CA ASN A 35 4.91 3.48 -25.38
C ASN A 35 4.42 2.04 -25.57
N GLU A 36 4.77 1.11 -24.68
CA GLU A 36 4.15 -0.22 -24.67
C GLU A 36 2.71 -0.15 -24.17
N ASN A 37 1.96 -1.23 -24.45
CA ASN A 37 0.63 -1.43 -23.90
C ASN A 37 0.71 -2.58 -22.90
N ILE A 38 -0.05 -2.50 -21.80
CA ILE A 38 -0.12 -3.57 -20.81
C ILE A 38 -1.55 -3.81 -20.37
N THR A 39 -1.83 -5.05 -20.00
CA THR A 39 -3.07 -5.46 -19.34
C THR A 39 -2.75 -5.86 -17.90
N LEU A 40 -3.34 -5.16 -16.95
CA LEU A 40 -3.29 -5.48 -15.52
C LEU A 40 -4.47 -6.37 -15.20
N ASN A 41 -4.19 -7.64 -14.88
CA ASN A 41 -5.23 -8.62 -14.63
C ASN A 41 -5.80 -8.50 -13.22
N CYS A 42 -7.12 -8.58 -13.11
CA CYS A 42 -7.81 -8.67 -11.83
C CYS A 42 -8.87 -9.77 -11.90
N SER A 43 -8.84 -10.66 -10.91
CA SER A 43 -9.76 -11.79 -10.77
C SER A 43 -10.15 -11.87 -9.31
N ILE A 44 -11.41 -11.62 -8.98
CA ILE A 44 -11.85 -11.69 -7.59
C ILE A 44 -12.52 -13.05 -7.33
N ASN A 45 -11.96 -13.79 -6.38
CA ASN A 45 -12.38 -15.15 -6.04
C ASN A 45 -13.67 -15.22 -5.20
N ASP A 46 -14.36 -14.11 -4.95
CA ASP A 46 -15.41 -14.05 -3.93
C ASP A 46 -16.83 -14.10 -4.49
N GLN A 47 -17.70 -14.84 -3.80
CA GLN A 47 -19.05 -15.28 -4.23
C GLN A 47 -20.10 -14.17 -4.12
N PHE A 48 -19.74 -12.92 -4.38
CA PHE A 48 -20.73 -11.89 -4.39
C PHE A 48 -21.41 -11.95 -5.77
N THR A 49 -22.72 -12.18 -5.80
CA THR A 49 -23.41 -12.63 -7.03
C THR A 49 -24.37 -11.60 -7.64
N TYR A 50 -24.61 -10.43 -7.03
CA TYR A 50 -25.79 -9.65 -7.44
C TYR A 50 -25.63 -8.15 -7.76
N ARG A 51 -24.58 -7.43 -7.34
CA ARG A 51 -24.23 -6.07 -7.86
C ARG A 51 -22.79 -5.72 -7.47
N PHE A 52 -21.91 -5.53 -8.45
CA PHE A 52 -20.55 -5.06 -8.22
C PHE A 52 -20.29 -3.80 -8.99
N GLU A 53 -19.85 -2.79 -8.27
CA GLU A 53 -19.03 -1.76 -8.86
C GLU A 53 -17.58 -2.24 -8.71
N MET A 54 -16.83 -2.22 -9.80
CA MET A 54 -15.40 -2.50 -9.79
C MET A 54 -14.68 -1.19 -9.99
N ALA A 55 -13.58 -1.01 -9.27
CA ALA A 55 -12.80 0.22 -9.33
C ALA A 55 -11.31 -0.10 -9.43
N TRP A 56 -10.62 0.67 -10.25
CA TRP A 56 -9.17 0.64 -10.36
C TRP A 56 -8.58 1.90 -9.79
N TYR A 57 -7.58 1.75 -8.92
CA TYR A 57 -6.85 2.85 -8.32
C TYR A 57 -5.38 2.78 -8.71
N HIS A 58 -4.77 3.95 -8.88
CA HIS A 58 -3.33 4.12 -9.02
C HIS A 58 -2.80 4.88 -7.82
N GLN A 59 -1.74 4.34 -7.23
CA GLN A 59 -0.98 5.00 -6.20
C GLN A 59 0.34 5.48 -6.80
N ASN A 60 0.43 6.79 -6.95
CA ASN A 60 1.63 7.45 -7.43
C ASN A 60 2.75 7.33 -6.36
N PRO A 61 3.96 6.91 -6.73
CA PRO A 61 5.03 6.64 -5.78
C PRO A 61 5.58 7.90 -5.08
N GLU A 62 5.53 9.06 -5.74
CA GLU A 62 6.06 10.33 -5.21
C GLU A 62 5.13 10.95 -4.16
N SER A 63 3.82 10.92 -4.44
CA SER A 63 2.81 11.55 -3.60
C SER A 63 2.14 10.58 -2.62
N GLY A 64 2.29 9.27 -2.84
CA GLY A 64 1.59 8.21 -2.10
C GLY A 64 0.06 8.22 -2.28
N ARG A 65 -0.50 9.14 -3.08
CA ARG A 65 -1.94 9.36 -3.21
C ARG A 65 -2.58 8.21 -3.97
N LEU A 66 -3.62 7.63 -3.38
CA LEU A 66 -4.47 6.64 -4.01
C LEU A 66 -5.55 7.36 -4.83
N THR A 67 -5.45 7.27 -6.16
CA THR A 67 -6.32 7.99 -7.09
C THR A 67 -7.20 6.99 -7.83
N LEU A 68 -8.52 7.23 -7.82
CA LEU A 68 -9.44 6.47 -8.66
C LEU A 68 -9.08 6.75 -10.13
N LEU A 69 -8.68 5.71 -10.85
CA LEU A 69 -8.58 5.76 -12.30
C LEU A 69 -9.99 5.69 -12.84
N LEU A 70 -10.66 4.57 -12.69
CA LEU A 70 -11.99 4.36 -13.25
C LEU A 70 -12.80 3.38 -12.42
N SER A 71 -14.11 3.54 -12.50
CA SER A 71 -15.08 2.61 -11.95
C SER A 71 -16.01 2.11 -13.06
N ALA A 72 -16.44 0.86 -12.95
CA ALA A 72 -17.44 0.27 -13.81
C ALA A 72 -18.58 -0.24 -12.93
N LYS A 73 -19.77 0.35 -13.10
CA LYS A 73 -21.00 -0.07 -12.41
C LYS A 73 -21.68 -1.12 -13.27
N ASN A 74 -21.82 -2.33 -12.75
CA ASN A 74 -22.49 -3.40 -13.48
C ASN A 74 -24.02 -3.17 -13.52
N TRP A 75 -24.55 -3.26 -14.73
CA TRP A 75 -25.92 -3.70 -15.04
C TRP A 75 -25.78 -5.06 -15.74
N PRO A 76 -26.80 -5.94 -15.82
CA PRO A 76 -26.66 -7.38 -16.09
C PRO A 76 -26.10 -7.81 -17.48
N SER A 77 -25.35 -6.95 -18.18
CA SER A 77 -24.46 -7.34 -19.26
C SER A 77 -23.33 -8.24 -18.73
N LEU A 78 -23.18 -9.41 -19.35
CA LEU A 78 -22.11 -10.38 -19.03
C LEU A 78 -20.70 -9.83 -19.29
N HIS A 79 -20.56 -8.92 -20.26
CA HIS A 79 -19.28 -8.34 -20.66
C HIS A 79 -19.13 -6.94 -20.09
N ILE A 80 -18.01 -6.68 -19.42
CA ILE A 80 -17.62 -5.35 -18.97
C ILE A 80 -16.76 -4.75 -20.08
N GLN A 81 -17.16 -3.59 -20.60
CA GLN A 81 -16.30 -2.79 -21.45
C GLN A 81 -16.53 -1.32 -21.13
N TYR A 82 -15.52 -0.66 -20.56
CA TYR A 82 -15.57 0.75 -20.20
C TYR A 82 -14.28 1.44 -20.59
N SER A 83 -14.37 2.64 -21.14
CA SER A 83 -13.21 3.45 -21.49
C SER A 83 -13.37 4.80 -20.84
N GLN A 84 -12.40 5.16 -19.99
CA GLN A 84 -12.38 6.48 -19.36
C GLN A 84 -11.81 7.53 -20.32
N ASN A 85 -10.79 7.14 -21.09
CA ASN A 85 -10.15 7.95 -22.11
C ASN A 85 -9.52 7.03 -23.17
N ASN A 86 -8.86 7.62 -24.17
CA ASN A 86 -8.27 6.85 -25.26
C ASN A 86 -7.15 5.89 -24.84
N ARG A 87 -6.52 6.09 -23.68
CA ARG A 87 -5.43 5.24 -23.16
C ARG A 87 -5.89 4.12 -22.23
N MET A 88 -6.90 4.36 -21.39
CA MET A 88 -7.31 3.43 -20.32
C MET A 88 -8.66 2.80 -20.62
N ARG A 89 -8.69 1.46 -20.59
CA ARG A 89 -9.87 0.65 -20.86
C ARG A 89 -9.98 -0.48 -19.85
N VAL A 90 -11.16 -0.71 -19.31
CA VAL A 90 -11.45 -1.91 -18.55
C VAL A 90 -12.27 -2.86 -19.39
N HIS A 91 -11.85 -4.12 -19.38
CA HIS A 91 -12.58 -5.23 -19.95
C HIS A 91 -12.66 -6.38 -18.97
N GLY A 92 -13.68 -7.21 -19.11
CA GLY A 92 -13.86 -8.35 -18.23
C GLY A 92 -15.17 -9.07 -18.45
N ASP A 93 -15.36 -10.12 -17.67
CA ASP A 93 -16.51 -11.00 -17.71
C ASP A 93 -17.04 -11.26 -16.29
N VAL A 94 -18.36 -11.10 -16.14
CA VAL A 94 -19.05 -11.22 -14.86
C VAL A 94 -19.13 -12.67 -14.39
N GLU A 95 -19.32 -13.63 -15.31
CA GLU A 95 -19.37 -15.06 -14.94
C GLU A 95 -18.01 -15.56 -14.45
N SER A 96 -16.95 -14.95 -14.97
CA SER A 96 -15.56 -15.25 -14.64
C SER A 96 -14.99 -14.35 -13.53
N ASN A 97 -15.77 -13.40 -12.99
CA ASN A 97 -15.34 -12.41 -11.99
C ASN A 97 -14.04 -11.67 -12.35
N THR A 98 -13.90 -11.29 -13.62
CA THR A 98 -12.70 -10.60 -14.12
C THR A 98 -13.01 -9.14 -14.46
N ALA A 99 -12.06 -8.24 -14.18
CA ALA A 99 -12.05 -6.90 -14.78
C ALA A 99 -10.63 -6.35 -14.89
N SER A 100 -9.98 -6.71 -15.98
CA SER A 100 -8.63 -6.28 -16.28
C SER A 100 -8.60 -4.84 -16.81
N LEU A 101 -7.51 -4.12 -16.50
CA LEU A 101 -7.25 -2.77 -16.97
C LEU A 101 -6.18 -2.79 -18.06
N ASP A 102 -6.54 -2.34 -19.25
CA ASP A 102 -5.60 -2.04 -20.31
C ASP A 102 -5.12 -0.59 -20.21
N ILE A 103 -3.80 -0.39 -20.30
CA ILE A 103 -3.16 0.91 -20.40
C ILE A 103 -2.37 0.94 -21.71
N ILE A 104 -2.72 1.89 -22.58
CA ILE A 104 -2.14 2.04 -23.91
C ILE A 104 -1.12 3.19 -23.89
N GLY A 105 0.06 2.93 -24.46
CA GLY A 105 1.11 3.94 -24.64
C GLY A 105 1.68 4.41 -23.31
N LEU A 106 2.29 3.49 -22.55
CA LEU A 106 2.80 3.72 -21.20
C LEU A 106 3.88 4.81 -21.14
N THR A 107 3.83 5.62 -20.08
CA THR A 107 4.78 6.70 -19.77
C THR A 107 5.43 6.49 -18.41
N GLU A 108 6.47 7.26 -18.08
CA GLU A 108 7.14 7.20 -16.76
C GLU A 108 6.17 7.36 -15.60
N SER A 109 5.20 8.28 -15.74
CA SER A 109 4.16 8.56 -14.76
C SER A 109 3.18 7.40 -14.50
N ASP A 110 3.15 6.39 -15.38
CA ASP A 110 2.35 5.17 -15.17
C ASP A 110 3.04 4.20 -14.19
N SER A 111 4.28 4.47 -13.77
CA SER A 111 4.90 3.68 -12.70
C SER A 111 4.17 3.89 -11.37
N GLY A 112 4.10 2.85 -10.55
CA GLY A 112 3.44 2.91 -9.24
C GLY A 112 2.76 1.61 -8.85
N LEU A 113 1.89 1.69 -7.84
CA LEU A 113 1.03 0.58 -7.45
C LEU A 113 -0.36 0.74 -8.05
N TYR A 114 -0.90 -0.36 -8.55
CA TYR A 114 -2.26 -0.46 -9.06
C TYR A 114 -3.05 -1.42 -8.19
N PHE A 115 -4.28 -1.04 -7.89
CA PHE A 115 -5.18 -1.83 -7.08
C PHE A 115 -6.50 -1.95 -7.82
N CYS A 116 -6.95 -3.19 -8.02
CA CYS A 116 -8.35 -3.42 -8.32
C CYS A 116 -9.12 -3.62 -7.02
N ALA A 117 -10.36 -3.16 -7.04
CA ALA A 117 -11.24 -3.22 -5.89
C ALA A 117 -12.66 -3.55 -6.30
N ILE A 118 -13.35 -4.30 -5.43
CA ILE A 118 -14.78 -4.54 -5.55
C ILE A 118 -15.53 -3.75 -4.51
N VAL A 119 -16.60 -3.12 -4.96
CA VAL A 119 -17.63 -2.49 -4.15
C VAL A 119 -18.85 -3.40 -4.12
N HIS A 120 -19.14 -3.95 -2.94
CA HIS A 120 -20.46 -4.52 -2.64
C HIS A 120 -21.20 -3.54 -1.72
N SER A 121 -21.07 -3.73 -0.40
CA SER A 121 -21.49 -2.75 0.62
C SER A 121 -20.35 -1.81 1.01
N ILE A 122 -19.11 -2.31 0.95
CA ILE A 122 -17.85 -1.64 1.27
C ILE A 122 -16.86 -1.94 0.14
N LEU A 123 -15.82 -1.12 0.00
CA LEU A 123 -14.73 -1.32 -0.94
C LEU A 123 -13.69 -2.31 -0.38
N TYR A 124 -13.36 -3.36 -1.14
CA TYR A 124 -12.30 -4.32 -0.83
C TYR A 124 -11.26 -4.33 -1.93
N PHE A 125 -9.98 -4.27 -1.56
CA PHE A 125 -8.86 -4.29 -2.50
C PHE A 125 -8.31 -5.71 -2.66
N ASP A 126 -7.99 -6.07 -3.90
CA ASP A 126 -7.15 -7.24 -4.18
C ASP A 126 -5.67 -6.92 -3.93
N LYS A 127 -4.80 -7.92 -4.11
CA LYS A 127 -3.36 -7.75 -4.04
C LYS A 127 -2.85 -6.66 -4.99
N PRO A 128 -1.86 -5.87 -4.58
CA PRO A 128 -1.29 -4.82 -5.42
C PRO A 128 -0.56 -5.38 -6.65
N ILE A 129 -0.59 -4.60 -7.72
CA ILE A 129 0.26 -4.77 -8.90
C ILE A 129 1.25 -3.62 -8.93
N ARG A 130 2.54 -3.91 -8.84
CA ARG A 130 3.61 -2.93 -8.98
C ARG A 130 4.04 -2.85 -10.44
N LEU A 131 3.81 -1.70 -11.07
CA LEU A 131 4.23 -1.42 -12.44
C LEU A 131 5.48 -0.55 -12.42
N VAL A 132 6.56 -1.01 -13.05
CA VAL A 132 7.87 -0.34 -13.02
C VAL A 132 8.43 -0.21 -14.43
N MET A 133 8.92 0.97 -14.78
CA MET A 133 9.62 1.16 -16.06
C MET A 133 10.94 0.39 -16.09
N GLU A 134 11.24 -0.25 -17.22
CA GLU A 134 12.57 -0.74 -17.52
C GLU A 134 13.46 0.43 -17.96
N ASP A 135 14.41 0.80 -17.12
CA ASP A 135 15.45 1.75 -17.52
C ASP A 135 16.35 1.12 -18.57
N LYS A 136 16.60 1.82 -19.69
CA LYS A 136 17.59 1.43 -20.70
C LYS A 136 19.05 1.54 -20.21
N LEU A 137 19.28 1.71 -18.91
CA LEU A 137 20.61 1.94 -18.32
C LEU A 137 21.33 0.66 -17.89
N THR A 138 20.65 -0.49 -17.86
CA THR A 138 21.28 -1.78 -17.49
C THR A 138 22.17 -2.40 -18.57
N ASP A 139 22.34 -1.77 -19.73
CA ASP A 139 23.31 -2.18 -20.77
C ASP A 139 24.70 -1.52 -20.64
N ARG A 140 24.98 -0.81 -19.52
CA ARG A 140 26.28 -0.12 -19.31
C ARG A 140 27.06 -0.55 -18.06
N GLU A 141 26.69 -1.64 -17.40
CA GLU A 141 27.49 -2.24 -16.32
C GLU A 141 28.62 -3.14 -16.85
N ASP A 142 29.40 -2.63 -17.81
CA ASP A 142 30.71 -3.20 -18.18
C ASP A 142 31.66 -2.08 -18.63
N LYS A 143 31.84 -1.08 -17.77
CA LYS A 143 33.08 -0.28 -17.77
C LYS A 143 33.33 0.34 -16.40
N VAL A 144 33.88 -0.48 -15.51
CA VAL A 144 34.58 0.00 -14.32
C VAL A 144 35.78 0.82 -14.79
N GLN A 145 35.74 2.14 -14.57
CA GLN A 145 36.97 2.91 -14.41
C GLN A 145 36.73 4.01 -13.35
N SER A 146 37.43 3.80 -12.23
CA SER A 146 37.72 4.74 -11.15
C SER A 146 37.95 6.19 -11.60
N VAL A 147 37.52 7.18 -10.80
CA VAL A 147 38.41 8.14 -10.09
C VAL A 147 37.61 9.31 -9.45
N THR A 148 37.95 9.54 -8.18
CA THR A 148 37.77 10.71 -7.28
C THR A 148 36.40 11.13 -6.73
N ASP A 149 36.41 11.13 -5.39
CA ASP A 149 35.53 11.78 -4.41
C ASP A 149 35.55 13.32 -4.52
N PRO A 150 34.40 13.98 -4.33
CA PRO A 150 34.38 15.26 -3.63
C PRO A 150 33.37 15.33 -2.47
N SER A 151 33.83 16.06 -1.46
CA SER A 151 33.26 16.37 -0.15
C SER A 151 31.90 17.08 -0.12
N VAL A 152 31.07 16.62 0.82
CA VAL A 152 30.18 17.31 1.79
C VAL A 152 29.86 18.79 1.53
N ASP A 153 28.60 19.07 1.15
CA ASP A 153 27.66 19.94 1.88
C ASP A 153 26.36 20.04 1.05
N ASP A 154 25.50 19.02 1.14
CA ASP A 154 24.12 19.14 0.65
C ASP A 154 23.20 19.37 1.84
N LYS A 155 22.75 20.62 1.94
CA LYS A 155 21.65 21.03 2.81
C LYS A 155 20.45 20.15 2.47
N ILE A 156 20.02 19.34 3.43
CA ILE A 156 18.75 18.61 3.39
C ILE A 156 17.65 19.63 3.07
N PRO A 157 16.98 19.55 1.90
CA PRO A 157 15.82 20.38 1.64
C PRO A 157 14.72 19.95 2.60
N ASP A 158 14.22 20.94 3.34
CA ASP A 158 13.01 20.86 4.16
C ASP A 158 11.90 20.05 3.46
N ALA A 159 11.48 18.96 4.10
CA ALA A 159 10.57 17.95 3.58
C ALA A 159 9.12 18.45 3.49
N SER A 160 8.88 19.49 2.69
CA SER A 160 7.56 20.10 2.46
C SER A 160 7.00 19.86 1.04
N GLU A 161 7.67 19.07 0.19
CA GLU A 161 7.17 18.74 -1.15
C GLU A 161 6.36 17.44 -1.26
N HIS A 162 6.34 16.59 -0.21
CA HIS A 162 5.61 15.34 -0.27
C HIS A 162 4.17 15.52 0.24
N ASN A 163 3.18 15.23 -0.61
CA ASN A 163 1.74 15.26 -0.32
C ASN A 163 1.26 14.19 0.70
N VAL A 164 2.13 13.78 1.62
CA VAL A 164 1.93 12.74 2.63
C VAL A 164 2.17 13.37 4.01
N THR A 165 1.22 13.21 4.94
CA THR A 165 1.42 13.67 6.32
C THR A 165 2.23 12.64 7.09
N LEU A 166 3.46 12.94 7.48
CA LEU A 166 4.29 12.06 8.31
C LEU A 166 4.02 12.31 9.80
N LEU A 167 3.67 11.25 10.53
CA LEU A 167 3.51 11.24 11.98
C LEU A 167 4.42 10.18 12.60
N ARG A 168 5.13 10.54 13.66
CA ARG A 168 6.07 9.69 14.39
C ARG A 168 5.56 9.46 15.80
N PHE A 169 5.57 8.21 16.25
CA PHE A 169 5.02 7.80 17.54
C PHE A 169 5.87 6.70 18.19
N GLN A 170 5.62 6.44 19.48
CA GLN A 170 6.30 5.37 20.21
C GLN A 170 5.42 4.13 20.37
N LEU A 171 6.06 2.99 20.63
CA LEU A 171 5.38 1.74 20.95
C LEU A 171 4.45 1.91 22.17
N ASN A 172 3.33 1.19 22.12
CA ASN A 172 2.26 1.17 23.11
C ASN A 172 1.49 2.49 23.30
N GLU A 173 1.76 3.53 22.50
CA GLU A 173 0.96 4.75 22.53
C GLU A 173 -0.48 4.51 22.02
N THR A 174 -1.38 5.41 22.41
CA THR A 174 -2.71 5.53 21.81
C THR A 174 -2.76 6.80 20.98
N ILE A 175 -3.05 6.66 19.69
CA ILE A 175 -3.02 7.78 18.76
C ILE A 175 -4.38 8.02 18.14
N THR A 176 -4.54 9.19 17.51
CA THR A 176 -5.74 9.57 16.77
C THR A 176 -5.35 10.14 15.42
N LEU A 177 -5.77 9.47 14.34
CA LEU A 177 -5.65 9.96 12.98
C LEU A 177 -6.96 10.61 12.56
N ASN A 178 -6.91 11.84 12.07
CA ASN A 178 -8.11 12.58 11.69
C ASN A 178 -8.31 12.53 10.18
N CYS A 179 -9.57 12.45 9.76
CA CYS A 179 -9.99 12.56 8.37
C CYS A 179 -11.20 13.48 8.27
N SER A 180 -11.26 14.26 7.19
CA SER A 180 -12.45 15.06 6.92
C SER A 180 -13.52 14.19 6.25
N MET A 181 -14.71 14.21 6.84
CA MET A 181 -15.87 13.46 6.38
C MET A 181 -16.55 14.23 5.26
N THR A 182 -15.94 14.22 4.06
CA THR A 182 -16.51 14.90 2.87
C THR A 182 -17.86 14.32 2.48
N HIS A 183 -18.04 13.02 2.71
CA HIS A 183 -19.29 12.30 2.51
C HIS A 183 -19.62 11.46 3.75
N THR A 184 -20.91 11.28 4.02
CA THR A 184 -21.40 10.68 5.27
C THR A 184 -22.04 9.30 5.08
N TYR A 185 -22.13 8.79 3.85
CA TYR A 185 -22.82 7.51 3.59
C TYR A 185 -21.92 6.32 3.95
N GLU A 186 -20.67 6.33 3.53
CA GLU A 186 -19.68 5.33 3.92
C GLU A 186 -18.35 6.02 4.21
N ILE A 187 -17.70 5.56 5.28
CA ILE A 187 -16.35 5.95 5.67
C ILE A 187 -15.59 4.66 5.92
N ALA A 188 -14.38 4.55 5.37
CA ALA A 188 -13.53 3.39 5.58
C ALA A 188 -12.09 3.82 5.81
N TRP A 189 -11.42 3.12 6.73
CA TRP A 189 -10.00 3.29 6.99
C TRP A 189 -9.24 2.05 6.55
N TYR A 190 -8.16 2.26 5.79
CA TYR A 190 -7.27 1.21 5.33
C TYR A 190 -5.86 1.46 5.86
N HIS A 191 -5.19 0.38 6.23
CA HIS A 191 -3.75 0.36 6.46
C HIS A 191 -3.07 -0.29 5.26
N GLN A 192 -2.02 0.35 4.79
CA GLN A 192 -1.13 -0.20 3.78
C GLN A 192 0.16 -0.65 4.45
N ASP A 193 0.36 -1.95 4.41
CA ASP A 193 1.59 -2.58 4.88
C ASP A 193 2.76 -2.16 3.96
N PRO A 194 3.87 -1.65 4.52
CA PRO A 194 4.99 -1.14 3.72
C PRO A 194 5.76 -2.22 2.95
N GLU A 195 5.73 -3.48 3.42
CA GLU A 195 6.48 -4.58 2.81
C GLU A 195 5.73 -5.15 1.60
N SER A 196 4.47 -5.56 1.81
CA SER A 196 3.61 -6.15 0.79
C SER A 196 2.92 -5.10 -0.10
N GLY A 197 2.77 -3.87 0.39
CA GLY A 197 1.99 -2.82 -0.27
C GLY A 197 0.48 -3.06 -0.21
N ARG A 198 0.01 -4.07 0.53
CA ARG A 198 -1.41 -4.46 0.59
C ARG A 198 -2.24 -3.47 1.38
N LEU A 199 -3.39 -3.08 0.82
CA LEU A 199 -4.40 -2.31 1.51
C LEU A 199 -5.37 -3.22 2.26
N THR A 200 -5.33 -3.13 3.58
CA THR A 200 -6.21 -3.90 4.48
C THR A 200 -7.24 -2.98 5.12
N LEU A 201 -8.51 -3.34 5.03
CA LEU A 201 -9.59 -2.64 5.72
C LEU A 201 -9.42 -2.81 7.23
N LEU A 202 -9.30 -1.70 7.96
CA LEU A 202 -9.21 -1.73 9.43
C LEU A 202 -10.59 -1.68 10.07
N ILE A 203 -11.40 -0.75 9.57
CA ILE A 203 -12.69 -0.39 10.15
C ILE A 203 -13.47 0.45 9.13
N PHE A 204 -14.79 0.30 9.14
CA PHE A 204 -15.67 1.13 8.35
C PHE A 204 -16.90 1.54 9.16
N ALA A 205 -17.54 2.60 8.68
CA ALA A 205 -18.74 3.15 9.25
C ALA A 205 -19.74 3.45 8.13
N ILE A 206 -21.00 3.04 8.32
CA ILE A 206 -22.09 3.32 7.36
C ILE A 206 -23.06 4.30 7.99
N GLY A 207 -23.29 5.43 7.30
CA GLY A 207 -24.29 6.41 7.67
C GLY A 207 -25.67 6.07 7.12
N ARG A 208 -26.67 5.96 8.00
CA ARG A 208 -28.10 5.95 7.62
C ARG A 208 -28.85 6.99 8.44
N ARG A 209 -29.51 7.94 7.78
CA ARG A 209 -30.41 8.95 8.38
C ARG A 209 -30.00 9.38 9.80
N LYS A 210 -28.90 10.13 9.90
CA LYS A 210 -28.32 10.74 11.13
C LYS A 210 -27.65 9.78 12.13
N GLU A 211 -27.54 8.49 11.82
CA GLU A 211 -26.80 7.51 12.63
C GLU A 211 -25.63 6.93 11.83
N ILE A 212 -24.52 6.66 12.52
CA ILE A 212 -23.33 5.99 11.96
C ILE A 212 -23.16 4.67 12.70
N TYR A 213 -23.22 3.55 11.96
CA TYR A 213 -22.97 2.22 12.51
C TYR A 213 -21.53 1.83 12.27
N LEU A 214 -20.82 1.46 13.34
CA LEU A 214 -19.42 1.01 13.28
C LEU A 214 -19.36 -0.51 13.23
N ILE A 215 -18.53 -1.02 12.33
CA ILE A 215 -18.24 -2.46 12.25
C ILE A 215 -16.73 -2.61 12.39
N ASN A 216 -16.32 -3.08 13.56
CA ASN A 216 -14.92 -3.27 13.89
C ASN A 216 -14.45 -4.64 13.41
N GLN A 217 -13.37 -4.66 12.64
CA GLN A 217 -12.66 -5.89 12.29
C GLN A 217 -11.42 -6.10 13.17
N ASN A 218 -11.01 -5.09 13.93
CA ASN A 218 -9.86 -5.11 14.83
C ASN A 218 -10.25 -4.51 16.20
N THR A 219 -9.90 -5.20 17.28
CA THR A 219 -10.25 -4.79 18.66
C THR A 219 -9.41 -3.62 19.18
N ARG A 220 -8.20 -3.40 18.64
CA ARG A 220 -7.33 -2.26 19.03
C ARG A 220 -7.73 -0.95 18.35
N VAL A 221 -8.56 -1.02 17.32
CA VAL A 221 -8.93 0.09 16.45
C VAL A 221 -10.38 0.49 16.71
N THR A 222 -10.61 1.78 16.88
CA THR A 222 -11.96 2.35 17.01
C THR A 222 -12.10 3.59 16.15
N VAL A 223 -13.33 3.96 15.83
CA VAL A 223 -13.62 5.19 15.08
C VAL A 223 -14.46 6.13 15.94
N LYS A 224 -14.16 7.42 15.86
CA LYS A 224 -14.95 8.49 16.45
C LYS A 224 -15.39 9.44 15.35
N ALA A 225 -16.69 9.47 15.07
CA ALA A 225 -17.27 10.42 14.14
C ALA A 225 -17.85 11.63 14.90
N ASP A 226 -17.53 12.83 14.43
CA ASP A 226 -18.16 14.08 14.86
C ASP A 226 -18.83 14.74 13.65
N ILE A 227 -20.15 14.60 13.62
CA ILE A 227 -21.01 15.11 12.54
C ILE A 227 -21.00 16.65 12.50
N ARG A 228 -20.75 17.35 13.61
CA ARG A 228 -20.77 18.82 13.63
C ARG A 228 -19.53 19.42 13.00
N SER A 229 -18.38 18.80 13.23
CA SER A 229 -17.11 19.23 12.65
C SER A 229 -16.81 18.55 11.31
N ASN A 230 -17.68 17.65 10.83
CA ASN A 230 -17.44 16.79 9.67
C ASN A 230 -16.09 16.07 9.78
N THR A 231 -15.79 15.50 10.95
CA THR A 231 -14.55 14.75 11.16
C THR A 231 -14.85 13.30 11.51
N VAL A 232 -14.00 12.41 11.04
CA VAL A 232 -14.02 11.00 11.41
C VAL A 232 -12.61 10.56 11.73
N SER A 233 -12.39 10.22 13.00
CA SER A 233 -11.07 9.92 13.52
C SER A 233 -10.90 8.43 13.75
N LEU A 234 -9.76 7.89 13.33
CA LEU A 234 -9.29 6.56 13.66
C LEU A 234 -8.49 6.63 14.96
N ILE A 235 -8.85 5.84 15.95
CA ILE A 235 -8.11 5.72 17.21
C ILE A 235 -7.48 4.33 17.24
N ILE A 236 -6.16 4.27 17.39
CA ILE A 236 -5.40 3.02 17.49
C ILE A 236 -4.81 2.98 18.89
N THR A 237 -5.12 1.91 19.64
CA THR A 237 -4.61 1.70 21.00
C THR A 237 -3.48 0.68 21.00
N GLY A 238 -2.43 0.95 21.78
CA GLY A 238 -1.29 0.07 21.93
C GLY A 238 -0.56 -0.15 20.60
N LEU A 239 0.09 0.90 20.10
CA LEU A 239 0.86 0.83 18.86
C LEU A 239 1.93 -0.28 18.89
N MET A 240 2.02 -1.03 17.80
CA MET A 240 2.99 -2.11 17.55
C MET A 240 3.76 -1.80 16.28
N GLU A 241 4.97 -2.33 16.10
CA GLU A 241 5.81 -2.08 14.90
C GLU A 241 5.04 -2.26 13.58
N SER A 242 4.18 -3.28 13.51
CA SER A 242 3.33 -3.60 12.36
C SER A 242 2.27 -2.54 12.02
N ASP A 243 2.00 -1.60 12.93
CA ASP A 243 1.13 -0.45 12.68
C ASP A 243 1.85 0.64 11.87
N SER A 244 3.16 0.53 11.64
CA SER A 244 3.87 1.41 10.70
C SER A 244 3.34 1.21 9.27
N GLY A 245 3.32 2.27 8.47
CA GLY A 245 2.84 2.20 7.09
C GLY A 245 2.04 3.43 6.69
N LEU A 246 1.24 3.28 5.62
CA LEU A 246 0.35 4.34 5.16
C LEU A 246 -1.08 4.07 5.59
N TYR A 247 -1.79 5.11 5.99
CA TYR A 247 -3.20 5.07 6.36
C TYR A 247 -4.00 5.90 5.38
N PHE A 248 -5.09 5.31 4.89
CA PHE A 248 -5.99 5.93 3.92
C PHE A 248 -7.38 6.03 4.51
N CYS A 249 -7.93 7.24 4.52
CA CYS A 249 -9.33 7.46 4.80
C CYS A 249 -10.09 7.62 3.48
N GLY A 250 -11.06 6.74 3.27
CA GLY A 250 -12.00 6.79 2.16
C GLY A 250 -13.36 7.29 2.63
N THR A 251 -14.00 8.16 1.86
CA THR A 251 -15.40 8.55 2.06
C THR A 251 -16.20 8.45 0.76
N ARG A 252 -17.45 7.98 0.87
CA ARG A 252 -18.35 7.77 -0.27
C ARG A 252 -19.75 8.29 0.02
N SER A 253 -20.46 8.76 -1.01
CA SER A 253 -21.90 9.03 -0.95
C SER A 253 -22.72 7.82 -1.44
N ALA A 254 -24.04 7.87 -1.36
CA ALA A 254 -24.87 6.76 -1.87
C ALA A 254 -24.77 6.55 -3.40
N THR A 255 -24.25 7.53 -4.13
CA THR A 255 -24.25 7.54 -5.61
C THR A 255 -22.87 7.77 -6.23
N SER A 256 -21.89 8.21 -5.45
CA SER A 256 -20.53 8.49 -5.90
C SER A 256 -19.59 7.32 -5.63
N ASP A 257 -18.44 7.35 -6.28
CA ASP A 257 -17.38 6.39 -6.03
C ASP A 257 -16.59 6.82 -4.76
N MET A 258 -15.78 5.92 -4.22
CA MET A 258 -15.00 6.19 -3.01
C MET A 258 -13.89 7.20 -3.31
N TYR A 259 -13.81 8.26 -2.51
CA TYR A 259 -12.73 9.23 -2.58
C TYR A 259 -11.80 9.07 -1.38
N PHE A 260 -10.49 9.02 -1.64
CA PHE A 260 -9.46 8.97 -0.61
C PHE A 260 -8.81 10.33 -0.37
N GLU A 261 -8.69 10.71 0.91
CA GLU A 261 -7.89 11.89 1.29
C GLU A 261 -6.38 11.63 1.09
N LYS A 262 -5.57 12.64 1.40
CA LYS A 262 -4.11 12.48 1.40
C LYS A 262 -3.72 11.38 2.41
N PRO A 263 -2.76 10.51 2.05
CA PRO A 263 -2.34 9.46 2.96
C PRO A 263 -1.61 10.04 4.18
N ILE A 264 -1.72 9.33 5.30
CA ILE A 264 -0.96 9.60 6.51
C ILE A 264 0.10 8.50 6.63
N ARG A 265 1.38 8.87 6.70
CA ARG A 265 2.47 7.94 7.01
C ARG A 265 2.67 7.90 8.51
N LEU A 266 2.50 6.72 9.10
CA LEU A 266 2.82 6.45 10.49
C LEU A 266 4.18 5.76 10.55
N GLN A 267 5.08 6.31 11.36
CA GLN A 267 6.36 5.70 11.68
C GLN A 267 6.49 5.51 13.19
N ILE A 268 6.98 4.34 13.59
CA ILE A 268 7.29 4.05 14.98
C ILE A 268 8.78 4.31 15.23
N GLU A 269 9.08 5.05 16.29
CA GLU A 269 10.43 5.38 16.70
C GLU A 269 10.87 4.53 17.90
N ASP A 270 12.05 3.94 17.77
CA ASP A 270 12.70 3.24 18.87
C ASP A 270 13.47 4.22 19.75
N LYS A 271 13.29 4.13 21.07
CA LYS A 271 14.03 4.92 22.06
C LYS A 271 15.54 4.67 22.09
N LEU A 272 16.07 3.79 21.23
CA LEU A 272 17.47 3.40 21.25
C LEU A 272 18.38 4.39 20.50
N THR A 273 17.87 5.13 19.51
CA THR A 273 18.66 6.13 18.77
C THR A 273 19.03 7.34 19.63
N ASP A 274 18.20 7.71 20.60
CA ASP A 274 18.49 8.82 21.54
C ASP A 274 19.66 8.51 22.50
N ARG A 275 20.06 7.23 22.65
CA ARG A 275 21.19 6.86 23.51
C ARG A 275 22.52 6.92 22.78
N GLU A 276 22.56 6.65 21.48
CA GLU A 276 23.82 6.69 20.71
C GLU A 276 24.25 8.14 20.45
N ASP A 277 23.32 9.05 20.16
CA ASP A 277 23.62 10.49 20.00
C ASP A 277 24.01 11.17 21.32
N LYS A 278 23.46 10.69 22.45
CA LYS A 278 23.83 11.19 23.78
C LYS A 278 25.19 10.67 24.24
N VAL A 279 25.54 9.44 23.87
CA VAL A 279 26.88 8.89 24.10
C VAL A 279 27.91 9.55 23.17
N HIS A 280 27.55 10.06 21.99
CA HIS A 280 28.51 10.80 21.16
C HIS A 280 28.75 12.24 21.64
N SER A 281 27.69 12.93 22.11
CA SER A 281 27.81 14.30 22.64
C SER A 281 28.55 14.40 23.99
N ASP A 282 28.41 13.40 24.87
CA ASP A 282 29.14 13.36 26.14
C ASP A 282 30.66 13.12 25.97
N PHE A 283 31.10 12.58 24.82
CA PHE A 283 32.53 12.36 24.52
C PHE A 283 33.19 13.55 23.80
N GLU A 284 32.42 14.44 23.18
CA GLU A 284 32.95 15.67 22.57
C GLU A 284 33.06 16.84 23.56
N GLU A 285 32.32 16.85 24.67
CA GLU A 285 32.46 17.86 25.74
C GLU A 285 33.65 17.61 26.70
N GLN A 286 34.40 16.51 26.55
CA GLN A 286 35.56 16.17 27.38
C GLN A 286 36.92 16.28 26.68
N LYS A 287 37.03 16.98 25.55
CA LYS A 287 38.30 17.24 24.85
C LYS A 287 38.57 18.73 24.67
#